data_AF-A0A3N1UIY9-F1
#
_entry.id   AF-A0A3N1UIY9-F1
#
_cell.length_a   1.000
_cell.length_b   1.000
_cell.length_c   1.000
_cell.angle_alpha   90.00
_cell.angle_beta   90.00
_cell.angle_gamma   90.00
#
_symmetry.space_group_name_H-M   'P 1'
#
loop_
_entity.id
_entity.type
_entity.pdbx_description
1 polymer ?
#
loop_
_entity_poly.entity_id
_entity_poly.type
_entity_poly.pdbx_seq_one_letter_code
_entity_poly.pdbx_strand_id
1 'polypeptide(L)'
;MWEKSVLGMVAVVFVCLLGFSCALATDEKEAAQLFESFQSEWMKKLSQNGLYGQKTISFQEIKGQKKVVARYSELGTITESRVKRTESKECPFVGVLTYEERICESDGPSGADAAKGPFSCWTRTVTEVFRFANGKWVY
;
A
#
# COMPACT_ATOMS: atom_id res chain seq x y z
N MET A 1 -16.53 83.54 -8.87
CA MET A 1 -17.86 83.03 -9.28
C MET A 1 -17.59 82.05 -10.42
N TRP A 2 -17.62 80.73 -10.26
CA TRP A 2 -18.13 79.84 -9.22
C TRP A 2 -17.41 78.48 -9.39
N GLU A 3 -17.35 77.70 -8.30
CA GLU A 3 -16.74 76.38 -8.18
C GLU A 3 -17.30 75.32 -9.13
N LYS A 4 -16.50 74.27 -9.36
CA LYS A 4 -16.83 72.84 -9.60
C LYS A 4 -15.56 72.16 -10.13
N SER A 5 -15.10 71.00 -9.69
CA SER A 5 -15.51 70.06 -8.66
C SER A 5 -14.28 69.18 -8.38
N VAL A 6 -14.02 68.92 -7.11
CA VAL A 6 -13.15 67.81 -6.68
C VAL A 6 -13.92 66.52 -6.95
N LEU A 7 -13.33 65.58 -7.69
CA LEU A 7 -13.77 64.19 -7.61
C LEU A 7 -12.54 63.28 -7.74
N GLY A 8 -12.20 62.67 -6.60
CA GLY A 8 -11.05 61.81 -6.43
C GLY A 8 -11.12 60.58 -7.31
N MET A 9 -10.02 60.31 -8.02
CA MET A 9 -9.77 59.01 -8.61
C MET A 9 -9.15 58.11 -7.54
N VAL A 10 -9.99 57.28 -6.92
CA VAL A 10 -9.54 56.13 -6.15
C VAL A 10 -8.91 55.16 -7.14
N ALA A 11 -7.58 55.11 -7.18
CA ALA A 11 -6.85 54.07 -7.88
C ALA A 11 -7.07 52.75 -7.15
N VAL A 12 -8.00 51.93 -7.65
CA VAL A 12 -8.19 50.56 -7.21
C VAL A 12 -6.98 49.76 -7.69
N VAL A 13 -6.03 49.52 -6.79
CA VAL A 13 -4.92 48.61 -6.97
C VAL A 13 -5.51 47.19 -7.01
N PHE A 14 -5.82 46.71 -8.21
CA PHE A 14 -6.09 45.29 -8.47
C PHE A 14 -4.74 44.55 -8.45
N VAL A 15 -4.22 44.30 -7.25
CA VAL A 15 -3.17 43.28 -7.07
C VAL A 15 -3.86 41.95 -7.35
N CYS A 16 -3.68 41.46 -8.57
CA CYS A 16 -3.95 40.08 -8.93
C CYS A 16 -3.13 39.18 -8.00
N LEU A 17 -3.75 38.78 -6.89
CA LEU A 17 -3.44 37.57 -6.16
C LEU A 17 -3.69 36.37 -7.08
N LEU A 18 -2.82 36.19 -8.08
CA LEU A 18 -2.60 34.91 -8.74
C LEU A 18 -1.40 34.20 -8.08
N GLY A 19 -1.30 34.36 -6.76
CA GLY A 19 -0.51 33.47 -5.92
C GLY A 19 -1.43 32.39 -5.38
N PHE A 20 -1.03 31.13 -5.57
CA PHE A 20 -1.68 29.92 -5.08
C PHE A 20 -2.96 29.49 -5.78
N SER A 21 -2.80 28.74 -6.88
CA SER A 21 -3.45 27.42 -7.04
C SER A 21 -2.99 26.74 -8.32
N CYS A 22 -1.88 26.01 -8.28
CA CYS A 22 -1.74 24.75 -9.02
C CYS A 22 -0.45 24.00 -8.61
N ALA A 23 -0.37 23.58 -7.34
CA ALA A 23 0.45 22.42 -6.99
C ALA A 23 -0.40 21.13 -7.16
N LEU A 24 -1.16 21.02 -8.26
CA LEU A 24 -2.12 19.94 -8.52
C LEU A 24 -1.80 19.22 -9.83
N ALA A 25 -0.56 18.76 -9.96
CA ALA A 25 -0.19 17.74 -10.93
C ALA A 25 1.13 17.09 -10.49
N THR A 26 1.12 16.32 -9.40
CA THR A 26 1.94 15.11 -9.45
C THR A 26 1.33 14.30 -10.59
N ASP A 27 2.05 14.19 -11.70
CA ASP A 27 1.56 13.47 -12.89
C ASP A 27 1.23 12.03 -12.46
N GLU A 28 0.09 11.50 -12.90
CA GLU A 28 -0.28 10.10 -12.61
C GLU A 28 0.83 9.13 -13.03
N LYS A 29 1.58 9.49 -14.08
CA LYS A 29 2.78 8.80 -14.52
C LYS A 29 3.89 8.80 -13.47
N GLU A 30 4.13 9.92 -12.81
CA GLU A 30 5.11 10.03 -11.72
C GLU A 30 4.67 9.17 -10.53
N ALA A 31 3.39 9.26 -10.13
CA ALA A 31 2.86 8.42 -9.06
C ALA A 31 3.00 6.93 -9.38
N ALA A 32 2.73 6.51 -10.63
CA ALA A 32 2.91 5.14 -11.10
C ALA A 32 4.39 4.69 -11.04
N GLN A 33 5.33 5.50 -11.50
CA GLN A 33 6.77 5.19 -11.42
C GLN A 33 7.25 5.04 -9.97
N LEU A 34 6.80 5.94 -9.09
CA LEU A 34 7.07 5.82 -7.66
C LEU A 34 6.44 4.55 -7.07
N PHE A 35 5.30 4.11 -7.60
CA PHE A 35 4.60 2.92 -7.12
C PHE A 35 5.36 1.64 -7.46
N GLU A 36 5.94 1.54 -8.66
CA GLU A 36 6.77 0.39 -9.06
C GLU A 36 7.97 0.19 -8.12
N SER A 37 8.65 1.29 -7.78
CA SER A 37 9.77 1.26 -6.82
C SER A 37 9.28 0.86 -5.42
N PHE A 38 8.18 1.47 -4.97
CA PHE A 38 7.57 1.17 -3.69
C PHE A 38 7.15 -0.31 -3.56
N GLN A 39 6.59 -0.92 -4.61
CA GLN A 39 6.22 -2.34 -4.60
C GLN A 39 7.42 -3.25 -4.35
N SER A 40 8.54 -2.97 -5.02
CA SER A 40 9.76 -3.77 -4.86
C SER A 40 10.30 -3.66 -3.43
N GLU A 41 10.31 -2.45 -2.86
CA GLU A 41 10.68 -2.22 -1.48
C GLU A 41 9.72 -2.88 -0.49
N TRP A 42 8.42 -2.85 -0.79
CA TRP A 42 7.39 -3.46 0.03
C TRP A 42 7.53 -4.97 0.06
N MET A 43 7.67 -5.64 -1.10
CA MET A 43 7.88 -7.09 -1.17
C MET A 43 9.18 -7.51 -0.47
N LYS A 44 10.24 -6.69 -0.59
CA LYS A 44 11.48 -6.89 0.17
C LYS A 44 11.25 -6.76 1.68
N LYS A 45 10.47 -5.77 2.12
CA LYS A 45 10.13 -5.59 3.53
C LYS A 45 9.34 -6.79 4.06
N LEU A 46 8.38 -7.31 3.29
CA LEU A 46 7.62 -8.51 3.64
C LEU A 46 8.53 -9.74 3.74
N SER A 47 9.43 -9.96 2.78
CA SER A 47 10.32 -11.12 2.82
C SER A 47 11.33 -11.08 3.97
N GLN A 48 11.74 -9.88 4.39
CA GLN A 48 12.70 -9.68 5.48
C GLN A 48 12.05 -9.72 6.86
N ASN A 49 10.93 -9.01 7.03
CA ASN A 49 10.34 -8.72 8.34
C ASN A 49 8.94 -9.32 8.54
N GLY A 50 8.32 -9.84 7.48
CA GLY A 50 7.01 -10.47 7.56
C GLY A 50 7.08 -11.89 8.11
N LEU A 51 5.90 -12.50 8.29
CA LEU A 51 5.73 -13.87 8.74
C LEU A 51 5.83 -14.86 7.55
N TYR A 52 6.92 -14.74 6.79
CA TYR A 52 7.17 -15.51 5.58
C TYR A 52 8.41 -16.40 5.68
N GLY A 53 8.31 -17.56 5.04
CA GLY A 53 9.32 -18.60 4.97
C GLY A 53 9.19 -19.64 6.08
N GLN A 54 9.84 -20.78 5.89
CA GLN A 54 9.77 -21.90 6.83
C GLN A 54 10.28 -21.55 8.24
N LYS A 55 11.15 -20.53 8.37
CA LYS A 55 11.63 -20.02 9.67
C LYS A 55 10.53 -19.44 10.56
N THR A 56 9.37 -19.08 9.99
CA THR A 56 8.24 -18.48 10.71
C THR A 56 7.12 -19.49 10.96
N ILE A 57 7.47 -20.79 11.02
CA ILE A 57 6.50 -21.84 11.27
C ILE A 57 5.75 -21.60 12.58
N SER A 58 4.43 -21.71 12.49
CA SER A 58 3.51 -21.60 13.62
C SER A 58 2.90 -22.96 13.89
N PHE A 59 2.57 -23.22 15.16
CA PHE A 59 1.96 -24.47 15.58
C PHE A 59 0.57 -24.22 16.14
N GLN A 60 -0.39 -25.02 15.73
CA GLN A 60 -1.77 -24.95 16.19
C GLN A 60 -2.25 -26.34 16.63
N GLU A 61 -2.67 -26.47 17.88
CA GLU A 61 -3.34 -27.68 18.36
C GLU A 61 -4.77 -27.75 17.84
N ILE A 62 -5.17 -28.93 17.36
CA ILE A 62 -6.56 -29.17 16.94
C ILE A 62 -7.37 -29.59 18.16
N LYS A 63 -8.31 -28.73 18.59
CA LYS A 63 -9.17 -29.01 19.75
C LYS A 63 -9.90 -30.34 19.57
N GLY A 64 -9.85 -31.18 20.60
CA GLY A 64 -10.49 -32.50 20.61
C GLY A 64 -9.70 -33.59 19.88
N GLN A 65 -8.51 -33.29 19.36
CA GLN A 65 -7.60 -34.26 18.74
C GLN A 65 -6.21 -34.17 19.36
N LYS A 66 -5.50 -35.30 19.47
CA LYS A 66 -4.08 -35.31 19.86
C LYS A 66 -3.20 -34.99 18.65
N LYS A 67 -3.44 -33.83 18.04
CA LYS A 67 -2.88 -33.47 16.74
C LYS A 67 -2.48 -31.98 16.72
N VAL A 68 -1.33 -31.71 16.14
CA VAL A 68 -0.76 -30.38 15.94
C VAL A 68 -0.58 -30.14 14.45
N VAL A 69 -0.94 -28.95 14.00
CA VAL A 69 -0.69 -28.46 12.63
C VAL A 69 0.48 -27.49 12.68
N ALA A 70 1.49 -27.74 11.86
CA ALA A 70 2.56 -26.80 11.58
C ALA A 70 2.23 -26.05 10.28
N ARG A 71 2.23 -24.71 10.33
CA ARG A 71 1.86 -23.83 9.21
C ARG A 71 2.92 -22.75 9.00
N TYR A 72 3.32 -22.53 7.75
CA TYR A 72 4.06 -21.34 7.34
C TYR A 72 3.51 -20.82 6.01
N SER A 73 3.85 -19.57 5.69
CA SER A 73 3.48 -18.93 4.42
C SER A 73 4.73 -18.56 3.63
N GLU A 74 4.64 -18.54 2.31
CA GLU A 74 5.67 -18.02 1.40
C GLU A 74 5.07 -16.92 0.53
N LEU A 75 5.86 -15.89 0.25
CA LEU A 75 5.51 -14.89 -0.74
C LEU A 75 5.58 -15.51 -2.14
N GLY A 76 4.51 -15.35 -2.90
CA GLY A 76 4.43 -15.74 -4.30
C GLY A 76 4.59 -14.55 -5.24
N THR A 77 4.09 -14.73 -6.45
CA THR A 77 4.24 -13.78 -7.56
C THR A 77 3.26 -12.61 -7.43
N ILE A 78 3.68 -11.40 -7.81
CA ILE A 78 2.77 -10.28 -8.03
C ILE A 78 1.89 -10.59 -9.24
N THR A 79 0.58 -10.57 -9.06
CA THR A 79 -0.41 -10.87 -10.11
C THR A 79 -1.10 -9.62 -10.66
N GLU A 80 -1.13 -8.53 -9.89
CA GLU A 80 -1.67 -7.26 -10.36
C GLU A 80 -0.97 -6.07 -9.68
N SER A 81 -0.74 -5.00 -10.44
CA SER A 81 -0.33 -3.70 -9.93
C SER A 81 -1.05 -2.61 -10.72
N ARG A 82 -1.70 -1.68 -10.02
CA ARG A 82 -2.35 -0.52 -10.66
C ARG A 82 -2.38 0.69 -9.73
N VAL A 83 -2.35 1.88 -10.32
CA VAL A 83 -2.60 3.15 -9.64
C VAL A 83 -3.95 3.69 -10.11
N LYS A 84 -4.74 4.24 -9.18
CA LYS A 84 -6.00 4.92 -9.47
C LYS A 84 -5.98 6.32 -8.88
N ARG A 85 -6.36 7.31 -9.67
CA ARG A 85 -6.64 8.66 -9.19
C ARG A 85 -7.88 8.66 -8.30
N THR A 86 -7.90 9.51 -7.29
CA THR A 86 -9.07 9.78 -6.46
C THR A 86 -9.50 11.24 -6.57
N GLU A 87 -10.66 11.58 -6.00
CA GLU A 87 -11.15 12.95 -5.90
C GLU A 87 -10.57 13.70 -4.66
N SER A 88 -9.88 12.99 -3.77
CA SER A 88 -9.31 13.56 -2.54
C SER A 88 -7.98 14.25 -2.82
N LYS A 89 -7.86 15.52 -2.41
CA LYS A 89 -6.59 16.26 -2.47
C LYS A 89 -5.54 15.72 -1.50
N GLU A 90 -5.96 15.14 -0.38
CA GLU A 90 -5.06 14.57 0.63
C GLU A 90 -4.51 13.20 0.23
N CYS A 91 -5.25 12.50 -0.64
CA CYS A 91 -4.91 11.18 -1.15
C CYS A 91 -5.19 11.13 -2.65
N PRO A 92 -4.45 11.86 -3.49
CA PRO A 92 -4.77 12.00 -4.91
C PRO A 92 -4.68 10.69 -5.69
N PHE A 93 -3.98 9.69 -5.15
CA PHE A 93 -3.84 8.37 -5.76
C PHE A 93 -3.93 7.25 -4.73
N VAL A 94 -4.47 6.11 -5.17
CA VAL A 94 -4.38 4.82 -4.47
C VAL A 94 -3.67 3.80 -5.35
N GLY A 95 -2.73 3.07 -4.77
CA GLY A 95 -2.01 1.98 -5.40
C GLY A 95 -2.61 0.67 -4.95
N VAL A 96 -2.89 -0.24 -5.87
CA VAL A 96 -3.36 -1.60 -5.55
C VAL A 96 -2.30 -2.57 -6.00
N LEU A 97 -1.85 -3.41 -5.07
CA LEU A 97 -0.94 -4.51 -5.32
C LEU A 97 -1.65 -5.82 -4.97
N THR A 98 -1.66 -6.76 -5.91
CA THR A 98 -2.16 -8.11 -5.68
C THR A 98 -1.02 -9.09 -5.89
N TYR A 99 -0.84 -10.02 -4.97
CA TYR A 99 0.17 -11.07 -5.06
C TYR A 99 -0.34 -12.39 -4.48
N GLU A 100 0.31 -13.47 -4.86
CA GLU A 100 0.04 -14.80 -4.33
C GLU A 100 0.70 -14.99 -2.97
N GLU A 101 0.00 -15.65 -2.06
CA GLU A 101 0.59 -16.20 -0.84
C GLU A 101 0.40 -17.71 -0.86
N ARG A 102 1.51 -18.44 -0.77
CA ARG A 102 1.49 -19.90 -0.67
C ARG A 102 1.50 -20.30 0.79
N ILE A 103 0.46 -20.97 1.25
CA ILE A 103 0.33 -21.49 2.61
C ILE A 103 0.68 -22.97 2.57
N CYS A 104 1.58 -23.39 3.44
CA CYS A 104 2.01 -24.77 3.57
C CYS A 104 1.69 -25.29 4.97
N GLU A 105 1.03 -26.44 5.03
CA GLU A 105 0.64 -27.09 6.27
C GLU A 105 1.06 -28.55 6.30
N SER A 106 1.47 -28.98 7.48
CA SER A 106 1.69 -30.38 7.80
C SER A 106 1.15 -30.65 9.20
N ASP A 107 0.87 -31.91 9.49
CA ASP A 107 0.27 -32.28 10.75
C ASP A 107 0.93 -33.51 11.36
N GLY A 108 0.82 -33.62 12.67
CA GLY A 108 1.43 -34.71 13.42
C GLY A 108 0.98 -34.77 14.88
N PRO A 109 1.42 -35.80 15.62
CA PRO A 109 1.08 -35.94 17.04
C PRO A 109 1.77 -34.90 17.93
N SER A 110 2.83 -34.24 17.43
CA SER A 110 3.57 -33.18 18.11
C SER A 110 3.98 -32.10 17.12
N GLY A 111 4.33 -30.90 17.62
CA GLY A 111 4.89 -29.84 16.76
C GLY A 111 6.18 -30.26 16.05
N ALA A 112 7.04 -31.04 16.73
CA ALA A 112 8.28 -31.54 16.14
C ALA A 112 8.04 -32.53 15.00
N ASP A 113 6.97 -33.33 15.07
CA ASP A 113 6.60 -34.25 13.99
C ASP A 113 5.91 -33.53 12.84
N ALA A 114 4.99 -32.61 13.14
CA ALA A 114 4.35 -31.78 12.13
C ALA A 114 5.38 -30.90 11.36
N ALA A 115 6.43 -30.41 12.03
CA ALA A 115 7.48 -29.62 11.38
C ALA A 115 8.34 -30.41 10.37
N LYS A 116 8.36 -31.74 10.44
CA LYS A 116 9.14 -32.59 9.51
C LYS A 116 8.47 -32.75 8.15
N GLY A 117 7.18 -32.45 8.04
CA GLY A 117 6.40 -32.72 6.84
C GLY A 117 5.86 -34.15 6.76
N PRO A 118 5.25 -34.53 5.63
CA PRO A 118 5.16 -33.76 4.38
C PRO A 118 4.24 -32.54 4.52
N PHE A 119 4.61 -31.43 3.87
CA PHE A 119 3.76 -30.24 3.78
C PHE A 119 2.88 -30.31 2.54
N SER A 120 1.58 -30.10 2.71
CA SER A 120 0.64 -29.80 1.65
C SER A 120 0.51 -28.29 1.53
N CYS A 121 0.59 -27.76 0.31
CA CYS A 121 0.56 -26.32 0.08
C CYS A 121 -0.55 -25.92 -0.88
N TRP A 122 -1.15 -24.75 -0.63
CA TRP A 122 -2.11 -24.11 -1.52
C TRP A 122 -1.84 -22.61 -1.60
N THR A 123 -2.37 -21.98 -2.63
CA THR A 123 -2.21 -20.56 -2.86
C THR A 123 -3.50 -19.82 -2.52
N ARG A 124 -3.37 -18.63 -1.95
CA ARG A 124 -4.44 -17.62 -1.89
C ARG A 124 -3.95 -16.30 -2.45
N THR A 125 -4.89 -15.45 -2.84
CA THR A 125 -4.60 -14.10 -3.31
C THR A 125 -4.62 -13.12 -2.15
N VAL A 126 -3.61 -12.26 -2.06
CA VAL A 126 -3.53 -11.13 -1.14
C VAL A 126 -3.62 -9.85 -1.96
N THR A 127 -4.48 -8.91 -1.53
CA THR A 127 -4.61 -7.59 -2.15
C THR A 127 -4.36 -6.54 -1.10
N GLU A 128 -3.41 -5.66 -1.37
CA GLU A 128 -3.08 -4.52 -0.53
C GLU A 128 -3.35 -3.21 -1.25
N VAL A 129 -3.84 -2.23 -0.49
CA VAL A 129 -4.18 -0.90 -0.98
C VAL A 129 -3.32 0.11 -0.24
N PHE A 130 -2.58 0.91 -0.99
CA PHE A 130 -1.68 1.93 -0.50
C PHE A 130 -2.22 3.30 -0.87
N ARG A 131 -2.04 4.26 0.03
CA ARG A 131 -2.39 5.66 -0.22
C ARG A 131 -1.16 6.44 -0.66
N PHE A 132 -1.34 7.36 -1.59
CA PHE A 132 -0.32 8.35 -1.94
C PHE A 132 -0.57 9.62 -1.14
N ALA A 133 0.35 9.99 -0.25
CA ALA A 133 0.21 11.17 0.58
C ALA A 133 1.56 11.87 0.73
N ASN A 134 1.57 13.20 0.67
CA ASN A 134 2.77 14.03 0.80
C ASN A 134 3.91 13.58 -0.13
N GLY A 135 3.59 13.25 -1.39
CA GLY A 135 4.56 12.87 -2.41
C GLY A 135 5.12 11.44 -2.31
N LYS A 136 4.55 10.57 -1.47
CA LYS A 136 5.03 9.19 -1.30
C LYS A 136 3.90 8.19 -1.07
N TRP A 137 4.18 6.93 -1.39
CA TRP A 137 3.34 5.78 -1.08
C TRP A 137 3.50 5.37 0.38
N VAL A 138 2.38 5.10 1.03
CA VAL A 138 2.35 4.62 2.42
C VAL A 138 1.26 3.56 2.60
N TYR A 139 1.55 2.59 3.47
CA TYR A 139 0.59 1.62 4.02
C TYR A 139 -0.14 2.24 5.21
#